data_AF-A0A6N0JF88-F1
#
_entry.id   AF-A0A6N0JF88-F1
#
_cell.length_a   1.000
_cell.length_b   1.000
_cell.length_c   1.000
_cell.angle_alpha   90.00
_cell.angle_beta   90.00
_cell.angle_gamma   90.00
#
_symmetry.space_group_name_H-M   'P 1'
#
loop_
_entity.id
_entity.type
_entity.pdbx_description
1 polymer ?
#
loop_
_entity_poly.entity_id
_entity_poly.type
_entity_poly.pdbx_seq_one_letter_code
_entity_poly.pdbx_strand_id
1 'polypeptide(L)'
;MPINYDDPPSVRRRHKTLQEMAEIFGVYLMDSLQITAEEAATKGDELVDLVHRHYSGQSLYFPKDRGYVRLEHDTYIWQHLRRGNASEIAAHLGVSYVYVYQRYRVMLAEARRRSQPQLPGLDSEEGASA
;
A
#
# COMPACT_ATOMS: atom_id res chain seq x y z
N MET A 1 19.39 14.12 30.17
CA MET A 1 20.80 13.85 29.80
C MET A 1 21.09 14.55 28.49
N PRO A 2 22.28 15.17 28.30
CA PRO A 2 22.67 15.72 27.00
C PRO A 2 23.06 14.58 26.06
N ILE A 3 22.73 14.69 24.78
CA ILE A 3 23.08 13.69 23.76
C ILE A 3 24.57 13.86 23.43
N ASN A 4 25.33 12.77 23.55
CA ASN A 4 26.74 12.70 23.18
C ASN A 4 26.86 12.37 21.69
N TYR A 5 27.55 13.21 20.92
CA TYR A 5 27.71 13.06 19.47
C TYR A 5 28.89 12.15 19.08
N ASP A 6 29.69 11.70 20.06
CA ASP A 6 30.88 10.85 19.86
C ASP A 6 30.60 9.34 19.95
N ASP A 7 29.35 8.91 20.09
CA ASP A 7 29.03 7.48 19.98
C ASP A 7 29.35 6.99 18.55
N PRO A 8 30.15 5.92 18.38
CA PRO A 8 30.47 5.40 17.06
C PRO A 8 29.15 5.02 16.38
N PRO A 9 28.90 5.48 15.13
CA PRO A 9 27.67 5.17 14.43
C PRO A 9 27.54 3.66 14.41
N SER A 10 26.42 3.14 14.95
CA SER A 10 26.18 1.69 14.96
C SER A 10 26.50 1.15 13.56
N VAL A 11 27.30 0.09 13.53
CA VAL A 11 28.10 -0.39 12.38
C VAL A 11 27.28 -0.74 11.13
N ARG A 12 25.95 -0.59 11.17
CA ARG A 12 25.07 -0.68 10.01
C ARG A 12 24.63 0.72 9.62
N ARG A 13 25.36 1.38 8.70
CA ARG A 13 24.83 2.52 7.94
C ARG A 13 23.66 2.05 7.08
N ARG A 14 22.50 1.87 7.70
CA ARG A 14 21.24 1.63 6.99
C ARG A 14 20.80 2.94 6.35
N HIS A 15 20.14 2.82 5.20
CA HIS A 15 19.44 3.94 4.59
C HIS A 15 18.46 4.52 5.62
N LYS A 16 18.41 5.84 5.81
CA LYS A 16 17.63 6.51 6.86
C LYS A 16 16.19 5.98 6.98
N THR A 17 15.54 5.75 5.84
CA THR A 17 14.17 5.21 5.75
C THR A 17 14.03 3.81 6.36
N LEU A 18 15.03 2.94 6.19
CA LEU A 18 14.99 1.59 6.76
C LEU A 18 15.17 1.62 8.28
N GLN A 19 15.95 2.56 8.80
CA GLN A 19 16.08 2.77 10.25
C GLN A 19 14.77 3.28 10.85
N GLU A 20 14.14 4.27 10.21
CA GLU A 20 12.81 4.77 10.61
C GLU A 20 11.74 3.65 10.57
N MET A 21 11.79 2.75 9.59
CA MET A 21 10.90 1.58 9.53
C MET A 21 11.12 0.62 10.71
N ALA A 22 12.37 0.36 11.09
CA ALA A 22 12.70 -0.53 12.22
C ALA A 22 12.15 0.03 13.52
N GLU A 23 12.26 1.34 13.72
CA GLU A 23 11.71 2.04 14.88
C GLU A 23 10.17 1.98 14.92
N ILE A 24 9.50 2.22 13.79
CA ILE A 24 8.03 2.12 13.70
C ILE A 24 7.56 0.69 14.02
N PHE A 25 8.22 -0.33 13.48
CA PHE A 25 7.90 -1.72 13.79
C PHE A 25 8.15 -2.06 15.25
N GLY A 26 9.27 -1.59 15.83
CA GLY A 26 9.56 -1.78 17.24
C GLY A 26 8.48 -1.21 18.15
N VAL A 27 8.05 0.04 17.90
CA VAL A 27 6.96 0.68 18.66
C VAL A 27 5.67 -0.12 18.58
N TYR A 28 5.28 -0.57 17.38
CA TYR A 28 4.10 -1.42 17.20
C TYR A 28 4.19 -2.76 17.95
N LEU A 29 5.37 -3.40 17.94
CA LEU A 29 5.58 -4.67 18.64
C LEU A 29 5.54 -4.51 20.15
N MET A 30 6.06 -3.41 20.71
CA MET A 30 5.93 -3.12 22.14
C MET A 30 4.46 -3.02 22.55
N ASP A 31 3.65 -2.27 21.78
CA ASP A 31 2.24 -2.05 22.08
C ASP A 31 1.41 -3.35 21.95
N SER A 32 1.68 -4.14 20.91
CA SER A 32 0.91 -5.35 20.60
C SER A 32 1.31 -6.59 21.41
N LEU A 33 2.58 -6.72 21.80
CA LEU A 33 3.13 -7.93 22.44
C LEU A 33 3.62 -7.71 23.87
N GLN A 34 3.57 -6.47 24.38
CA GLN A 34 4.07 -6.08 25.71
C GLN A 34 5.52 -6.50 25.98
N ILE A 35 6.35 -6.49 24.94
CA ILE A 35 7.79 -6.80 25.04
C ILE A 35 8.58 -5.57 25.49
N THR A 36 9.82 -5.80 25.94
CA THR A 36 10.71 -4.72 26.37
C THR A 36 11.19 -3.88 25.19
N ALA A 37 11.64 -2.66 25.46
CA ALA A 37 12.16 -1.76 24.42
C ALA A 37 13.42 -2.33 23.73
N GLU A 38 14.26 -3.06 24.47
CA GLU A 38 15.46 -3.70 23.94
C GLU A 38 15.11 -4.86 22.99
N GLU A 39 14.14 -5.68 23.38
CA GLU A 39 13.61 -6.75 22.51
C GLU A 39 12.92 -6.18 21.28
N ALA A 40 12.16 -5.10 21.44
CA ALA A 40 11.46 -4.44 20.33
C ALA A 40 12.41 -3.80 19.31
N ALA A 41 13.48 -3.16 19.77
CA ALA A 41 14.52 -2.62 18.88
C ALA A 41 15.17 -3.75 18.07
N THR A 42 15.51 -4.85 18.73
CA THR A 42 16.09 -6.03 18.08
C THR A 42 15.12 -6.65 17.06
N LYS A 43 13.84 -6.79 17.41
CA LYS A 43 12.82 -7.37 16.53
C LYS A 43 12.45 -6.46 15.36
N GLY A 44 12.42 -5.14 15.57
CA GLY A 44 12.24 -4.16 14.51
C GLY A 44 13.36 -4.24 13.46
N ASP A 45 14.60 -4.39 13.93
CA ASP A 45 15.77 -4.59 13.07
C ASP A 45 15.69 -5.89 12.26
N GLU A 46 15.32 -6.99 12.90
CA GLU A 46 15.12 -8.29 12.23
C GLU A 46 14.02 -8.23 11.17
N LEU A 47 12.92 -7.51 11.44
CA LEU A 47 11.82 -7.33 10.49
C LEU A 47 12.24 -6.52 9.27
N VAL A 48 13.00 -5.44 9.47
CA VAL A 48 13.52 -4.66 8.34
C VAL A 48 14.52 -5.46 7.52
N ASP A 49 15.40 -6.24 8.15
CA ASP A 49 16.31 -7.13 7.43
C ASP A 49 15.55 -8.20 6.61
N LEU A 50 14.44 -8.71 7.15
CA LEU A 50 13.55 -9.64 6.44
C LEU A 50 12.88 -8.97 5.22
N VAL A 51 12.28 -7.79 5.40
CA VAL A 51 11.63 -7.01 4.33
C VAL A 51 12.65 -6.66 3.26
N HIS A 52 13.83 -6.17 3.65
CA HIS A 52 14.89 -5.82 2.72
C HIS A 52 15.36 -7.03 1.91
N ARG A 53 15.55 -8.20 2.54
CA ARG A 53 15.95 -9.43 1.83
C ARG A 53 14.87 -9.92 0.87
N HIS A 54 13.59 -9.83 1.26
CA HIS A 54 12.50 -10.35 0.44
C HIS A 54 12.24 -9.47 -0.79
N TYR A 55 12.35 -8.15 -0.64
CA TYR A 55 12.09 -7.19 -1.70
C TYR A 55 13.38 -6.65 -2.36
N SER A 56 14.56 -7.18 -2.01
CA SER A 56 15.82 -6.77 -2.63
C SER A 56 15.75 -6.97 -4.15
N GLY A 57 16.09 -5.92 -4.91
CA GLY A 57 16.01 -5.92 -6.38
C GLY A 57 14.67 -5.46 -6.95
N GLN A 58 13.67 -5.14 -6.10
CA GLN A 58 12.38 -4.58 -6.51
C GLN A 58 12.24 -3.12 -6.04
N SER A 59 11.64 -2.26 -6.86
CA SER A 59 11.29 -0.90 -6.45
C SER A 59 9.92 -0.89 -5.79
N LEU A 60 9.88 -0.61 -4.49
CA LEU A 60 8.63 -0.49 -3.73
C LEU A 60 8.18 0.98 -3.68
N TYR A 61 6.98 1.24 -4.20
CA TYR A 61 6.33 2.55 -4.12
C TYR A 61 5.17 2.52 -3.12
N PHE A 62 5.25 3.35 -2.08
CA PHE A 62 4.21 3.50 -1.07
C PHE A 62 3.41 4.80 -1.32
N PRO A 63 2.19 4.72 -1.89
CA PRO A 63 1.37 5.90 -2.11
C PRO A 63 0.86 6.46 -0.79
N LYS A 64 1.11 7.76 -0.57
CA LYS A 64 1.04 8.46 0.73
C LYS A 64 -0.30 8.41 1.48
N ASP A 65 -1.43 8.01 0.89
CA ASP A 65 -2.71 8.24 1.58
C ASP A 65 -3.88 7.25 1.35
N ARG A 66 -3.82 6.25 0.46
CA ARG A 66 -5.12 5.71 -0.01
C ARG A 66 -5.15 4.28 -0.54
N GLY A 67 -4.30 3.36 -0.10
CA GLY A 67 -4.29 1.99 -0.63
C GLY A 67 -5.22 1.04 0.10
N TYR A 68 -5.04 0.94 1.42
CA TYR A 68 -5.58 -0.16 2.23
C TYR A 68 -7.09 -0.02 2.51
N VAL A 69 -7.52 1.13 3.04
CA VAL A 69 -8.96 1.45 3.24
C VAL A 69 -9.73 1.51 1.91
N ARG A 70 -9.05 1.89 0.81
CA ARG A 70 -9.68 1.93 -0.52
C ARG A 70 -10.05 0.55 -1.04
N LEU A 71 -9.21 -0.47 -0.87
CA LEU A 71 -9.49 -1.82 -1.36
C LEU A 71 -10.77 -2.39 -0.72
N GLU A 72 -10.98 -2.12 0.57
CA GLU A 72 -12.17 -2.54 1.29
C GLU A 72 -13.42 -1.75 0.84
N HIS A 73 -13.33 -0.41 0.74
CA HIS A 73 -14.42 0.43 0.24
C HIS A 73 -14.80 0.09 -1.21
N ASP A 74 -13.81 -0.07 -2.08
CA ASP A 74 -14.01 -0.41 -3.49
C ASP A 74 -14.67 -1.78 -3.62
N THR A 75 -14.19 -2.79 -2.87
CA THR A 75 -14.81 -4.12 -2.83
C THR A 75 -16.26 -4.05 -2.35
N TYR A 76 -16.53 -3.27 -1.29
CA TYR A 76 -17.87 -3.10 -0.76
C TYR A 76 -18.80 -2.42 -1.78
N ILE A 77 -18.36 -1.31 -2.39
CA ILE A 77 -19.11 -0.59 -3.44
C ILE A 77 -19.39 -1.51 -4.62
N TRP A 78 -18.41 -2.30 -5.07
CA TRP A 78 -18.57 -3.22 -6.20
C TRP A 78 -19.65 -4.27 -5.95
N GLN A 79 -19.66 -4.86 -4.77
CA GLN A 79 -20.60 -5.92 -4.41
C GLN A 79 -22.02 -5.38 -4.21
N HIS A 80 -22.16 -4.20 -3.59
CA HIS A 80 -23.42 -3.72 -3.03
C HIS A 80 -24.10 -2.60 -3.83
N LEU A 81 -23.41 -1.93 -4.76
CA LEU A 81 -24.03 -0.84 -5.53
C LEU A 81 -25.15 -1.37 -6.44
N ARG A 82 -26.34 -0.80 -6.29
CA ARG A 82 -27.54 -1.04 -7.10
C ARG A 82 -28.18 0.30 -7.47
N ARG A 83 -29.14 0.28 -8.39
CA ARG A 83 -29.83 1.52 -8.79
C ARG A 83 -30.59 2.10 -7.60
N GLY A 84 -30.13 3.25 -7.10
CA GLY A 84 -30.82 4.02 -6.05
C GLY A 84 -30.20 3.97 -4.65
N ASN A 85 -29.24 3.08 -4.36
CA ASN A 85 -28.70 2.91 -2.99
C ASN A 85 -27.34 3.58 -2.73
N ALA A 86 -26.83 4.39 -3.68
CA ALA A 86 -25.52 5.02 -3.55
C ALA A 86 -25.40 5.97 -2.34
N SER A 87 -26.51 6.62 -1.95
CA SER A 87 -26.54 7.50 -0.78
C SER A 87 -26.38 6.73 0.54
N GLU A 88 -26.97 5.53 0.62
CA GLU A 88 -26.87 4.65 1.79
C GLU A 88 -25.46 4.07 1.91
N ILE A 89 -24.86 3.66 0.80
CA ILE A 89 -23.46 3.19 0.75
C ILE A 89 -22.49 4.31 1.14
N ALA A 90 -22.74 5.53 0.67
CA ALA A 90 -21.94 6.70 1.03
C ALA A 90 -21.98 6.95 2.55
N ALA A 91 -23.17 6.90 3.15
CA ALA A 91 -23.34 7.03 4.60
C ALA A 91 -22.65 5.90 5.38
N HIS A 92 -22.79 4.66 4.92
CA HIS A 92 -22.18 3.48 5.55
C HIS A 92 -20.65 3.53 5.57
N LEU A 93 -20.04 4.00 4.47
CA LEU A 93 -18.59 4.08 4.32
C LEU A 93 -17.98 5.43 4.76
N GLY A 94 -18.80 6.38 5.22
CA GLY A 94 -18.35 7.72 5.60
C GLY A 94 -17.76 8.53 4.44
N VAL A 95 -18.27 8.35 3.22
CA VAL A 95 -17.78 9.01 1.99
C VAL A 95 -18.89 9.80 1.29
N SER A 96 -18.57 10.57 0.25
CA SER A 96 -19.58 11.31 -0.52
C SER A 96 -20.31 10.43 -1.55
N TYR A 97 -21.56 10.78 -1.85
CA TYR A 97 -22.36 10.14 -2.92
C TYR A 97 -21.64 10.15 -4.27
N VAL A 98 -21.01 11.28 -4.63
CA VAL A 98 -20.25 11.43 -5.87
C VAL A 98 -19.04 10.49 -5.91
N TYR A 99 -18.38 10.28 -4.77
CA TYR A 99 -17.24 9.37 -4.63
C TYR A 99 -17.62 7.92 -4.95
N VAL A 100 -18.77 7.44 -4.46
CA VAL A 100 -19.27 6.07 -4.74
C VAL A 100 -19.36 5.81 -6.25
N TYR A 101 -19.92 6.74 -7.02
CA TYR A 101 -20.02 6.59 -8.48
C TYR A 101 -18.68 6.68 -9.20
N GLN A 102 -17.78 7.57 -8.76
CA GLN A 102 -16.45 7.67 -9.35
C GLN A 102 -15.66 6.36 -9.17
N ARG A 103 -15.71 5.75 -7.98
CA ARG A 103 -15.05 4.47 -7.72
C ARG A 103 -15.69 3.34 -8.51
N TYR A 104 -17.01 3.27 -8.54
CA TYR A 104 -17.72 2.27 -9.35
C TYR A 104 -17.35 2.34 -10.84
N ARG A 105 -17.19 3.55 -11.41
CA ARG A 105 -16.76 3.74 -12.80
C ARG A 105 -15.34 3.23 -13.06
N VAL A 106 -14.42 3.44 -12.12
CA VAL A 106 -13.04 2.93 -12.22
C VAL A 106 -13.05 1.40 -12.22
N MET A 107 -13.77 0.78 -11.28
CA MET A 107 -13.88 -0.68 -11.20
C MET A 107 -14.57 -1.28 -12.43
N LEU A 108 -15.58 -0.60 -12.99
CA LEU A 108 -16.24 -1.03 -14.22
C LEU A 108 -15.29 -1.00 -15.42
N ALA A 109 -14.41 0.01 -15.51
CA ALA A 109 -13.39 0.08 -16.56
C ALA A 109 -12.34 -1.03 -16.42
N GLU A 110 -11.93 -1.35 -15.19
CA GLU A 110 -11.00 -2.45 -14.90
C GLU A 110 -11.62 -3.82 -15.19
N ALA A 111 -12.87 -4.04 -14.79
CA ALA A 111 -13.61 -5.27 -15.08
C ALA A 111 -13.74 -5.48 -16.59
N ARG A 112 -14.05 -4.42 -17.35
CA ARG A 112 -14.12 -4.47 -18.82
C ARG A 112 -12.77 -4.83 -19.46
N ARG A 113 -11.67 -4.27 -18.96
CA ARG A 113 -10.31 -4.62 -19.41
C ARG A 113 -9.98 -6.09 -19.16
N ARG A 114 -10.46 -6.66 -18.04
CA ARG A 114 -10.25 -8.08 -17.70
C ARG A 114 -11.17 -9.01 -18.49
N SER A 115 -12.37 -8.58 -18.85
CA SER A 115 -13.33 -9.36 -19.62
C SER A 115 -13.15 -9.27 -21.13
N GLN A 116 -12.28 -8.38 -21.62
CA GLN A 116 -11.93 -8.34 -23.04
C GLN A 116 -10.99 -9.53 -23.33
N PRO A 117 -11.40 -10.53 -24.12
CA PRO A 117 -10.43 -11.47 -24.65
C PRO A 117 -9.43 -10.67 -25.48
N GLN A 118 -8.15 -10.77 -25.15
CA GLN A 118 -7.11 -10.33 -26.07
C GLN A 118 -7.30 -11.17 -27.33
N LEU A 119 -7.79 -10.54 -28.39
CA LEU A 119 -7.87 -11.17 -29.71
C LEU A 119 -6.44 -11.54 -30.12
N PRO A 120 -6.13 -12.83 -30.32
CA PRO A 120 -4.83 -13.21 -30.86
C PRO A 120 -4.72 -12.66 -32.28
N GLY A 121 -3.73 -11.81 -32.57
CA GLY A 121 -3.39 -11.40 -33.94
C GLY A 121 -3.73 -9.96 -34.37
N LEU A 122 -3.75 -8.97 -33.48
CA LEU A 122 -3.57 -7.56 -33.88
C LEU A 122 -2.16 -7.06 -33.53
N ASP A 123 -1.16 -7.89 -33.85
CA ASP A 123 0.06 -7.37 -34.44
C ASP A 123 -0.24 -7.33 -35.95
N SER A 124 -0.56 -6.15 -36.46
CA SER A 124 -0.56 -5.93 -37.90
C SER A 124 0.01 -4.56 -38.13
N GLU A 125 1.25 -4.58 -38.59
CA GLU A 125 1.96 -3.49 -39.23
C GLU A 125 1.01 -2.68 -40.12
N GLU A 126 0.85 -1.38 -39.84
CA GLU A 126 0.53 -0.40 -40.87
C GLU A 126 0.86 1.01 -40.36
N GLY A 127 2.12 1.35 -40.56
CA GLY A 127 2.64 2.71 -40.51
C GLY A 127 3.70 2.87 -41.60
N ALA A 128 3.42 2.33 -42.79
CA ALA A 128 4.19 2.58 -44.00
C ALA A 128 4.01 4.04 -44.41
N SER A 129 5.15 4.70 -44.60
CA SER A 129 5.44 5.70 -45.63
C SER A 129 4.43 6.83 -45.87
N ALA A 130 4.84 8.05 -45.50
CA ALA A 130 4.68 9.25 -46.33
C ALA A 130 5.86 10.19 -46.07
#